data_AF-A0A968ANB3-F1
#
_entry.id   AF-A0A968ANB3-F1
#
_cell.length_a   1.000
_cell.length_b   1.000
_cell.length_c   1.000
_cell.angle_alpha   90.00
_cell.angle_beta   90.00
_cell.angle_gamma   90.00
#
_symmetry.space_group_name_H-M   'P 1'
#
loop_
_entity.id
_entity.type
_entity.pdbx_description
1 polymer ?
#
loop_
_entity_poly.entity_id
_entity_poly.type
_entity_poly.pdbx_seq_one_letter_code
_entity_poly.pdbx_strand_id
1 'polypeptide(L)' 'LERDMIEKALDKYRGNRRKVARILNISERTLYRKIKEYGLAE' A
#
# COMPACT_ATOMS: atom_id res chain seq x y z
N LEU A 1 11.05 -6.49 -2.75
CA LEU A 1 10.35 -5.99 -3.96
C LEU A 1 8.94 -5.52 -3.63
N GLU A 2 8.07 -6.38 -3.08
CA GLU A 2 6.67 -5.99 -2.79
C GLU A 2 6.53 -4.83 -1.78
N ARG A 3 7.27 -4.87 -0.66
CA ARG A 3 7.29 -3.77 0.34
C ARG A 3 7.64 -2.41 -0.29
N ASP A 4 8.73 -2.35 -1.07
CA ASP A 4 9.20 -1.12 -1.73
C ASP A 4 8.18 -0.58 -2.75
N MET A 5 7.49 -1.46 -3.48
CA MET A 5 6.40 -1.05 -4.38
C MET A 5 5.23 -0.43 -3.62
N ILE A 6 4.84 -1.01 -2.49
CA ILE A 6 3.75 -0.50 -1.64
C ILE A 6 4.15 0.83 -1.02
N GLU A 7 5.37 0.93 -0.49
CA GLU A 7 5.90 2.15 0.11
C GLU A 7 5.98 3.30 -0.91
N LYS A 8 6.57 3.07 -2.08
CA LYS A 8 6.63 4.06 -3.17
C LYS A 8 5.25 4.46 -3.67
N ALA A 9 4.30 3.52 -3.75
CA ALA A 9 2.93 3.83 -4.14
C ALA A 9 2.23 4.68 -3.07
N LEU A 10 2.39 4.34 -1.78
CA LEU A 10 1.84 5.13 -0.68
C LEU A 10 2.40 6.54 -0.66
N ASP A 11 3.71 6.71 -0.83
CA ASP A 11 4.37 8.01 -0.92
C ASP A 11 3.86 8.82 -2.13
N LYS A 12 3.89 8.23 -3.33
CA LYS A 12 3.44 8.86 -4.59
C LYS A 12 1.98 9.31 -4.55
N TYR A 13 1.13 8.59 -3.82
CA TYR A 13 -0.30 8.89 -3.70
C TYR A 13 -0.68 9.50 -2.34
N ARG A 14 0.29 10.02 -1.58
CA ARG A 14 0.09 10.70 -0.28
C ARG A 14 -0.79 9.91 0.68
N GLY A 15 -0.53 8.60 0.78
CA GLY A 15 -1.28 7.69 1.64
C GLY A 15 -2.69 7.35 1.16
N ASN A 16 -3.10 7.70 -0.07
CA ASN A 16 -4.42 7.33 -0.60
C ASN A 16 -4.52 5.82 -0.89
N ARG A 17 -4.87 5.05 0.15
CA ARG A 17 -4.92 3.58 0.16
C ARG A 17 -5.82 3.02 -0.95
N ARG A 18 -6.96 3.67 -1.24
CA ARG A 18 -7.88 3.24 -2.30
C ARG A 18 -7.23 3.32 -3.69
N LYS A 19 -6.48 4.39 -3.96
CA LYS A 19 -5.78 4.56 -5.24
C LYS A 19 -4.60 3.59 -5.36
N VAL A 20 -3.85 3.40 -4.28
CA VAL A 20 -2.74 2.43 -4.21
C VAL A 20 -3.24 1.00 -4.45
N ALA A 21 -4.34 0.60 -3.80
CA ALA A 21 -4.93 -0.73 -3.95
C ALA A 21 -5.34 -1.01 -5.41
N ARG A 22 -5.97 -0.04 -6.09
CA ARG A 22 -6.33 -0.15 -7.51
C ARG A 22 -5.10 -0.31 -8.41
N ILE A 23 -4.04 0.45 -8.16
CA ILE A 23 -2.83 0.43 -9.01
C ILE A 23 -2.05 -0.86 -8.84
N LEU A 24 -1.96 -1.36 -7.59
CA LEU A 24 -1.34 -2.64 -7.28
C LEU A 24 -2.25 -3.83 -7.62
N ASN A 25 -3.45 -3.58 -8.15
CA ASN A 25 -4.47 -4.57 -8.49
C ASN A 25 -4.79 -5.54 -7.33
N ILE A 26 -4.92 -5.00 -6.12
CA ILE A 26 -5.27 -5.74 -4.92
C ILE A 26 -6.46 -5.09 -4.20
N SER A 27 -7.14 -5.87 -3.36
CA SER A 27 -8.19 -5.32 -2.50
C SER A 27 -7.59 -4.36 -1.45
N GLU A 28 -8.37 -3.36 -1.02
CA GLU A 28 -7.98 -2.46 0.08
C GLU A 28 -7.66 -3.24 1.37
N ARG A 29 -8.35 -4.37 1.61
CA ARG A 29 -8.07 -5.28 2.74
C ARG A 29 -6.70 -5.93 2.63
N THR A 30 -6.32 -6.38 1.43
CA THR A 30 -4.99 -6.95 1.16
C THR A 30 -3.91 -5.90 1.38
N LEU A 31 -4.12 -4.69 0.84
CA LEU A 31 -3.21 -3.57 1.05
C LEU A 31 -3.05 -3.26 2.54
N TYR A 32 -4.15 -3.16 3.28
CA TYR A 32 -4.12 -2.92 4.73
C TYR A 32 -3.31 -3.99 5.48
N ARG A 33 -3.51 -5.28 5.16
CA ARG A 33 -2.73 -6.37 5.76
C ARG A 33 -1.24 -6.22 5.50
N LYS A 34 -0.85 -5.91 4.25
CA LYS A 34 0.56 -5.73 3.87
C LYS A 34 1.18 -4.49 4.53
N ILE A 35 0.44 -3.39 4.62
CA ILE A 35 0.87 -2.18 5.35
C ILE A 35 1.18 -2.53 6.81
N LYS A 36 0.28 -3.28 7.47
CA LYS A 36 0.48 -3.70 8.86
C LYS A 36 1.65 -4.68 9.01
N GLU A 37 1.76 -5.65 8.10
CA GLU A 37 2.83 -6.66 8.09
C GLU A 37 4.22 -6.04 7.89
N TYR A 38 4.31 -4.98 7.08
CA TYR A 38 5.56 -4.28 6.79
C TYR A 38 5.85 -3.10 7.72
N GLY A 39 4.97 -2.80 8.69
CA GLY A 39 5.13 -1.65 9.58
C GLY A 39 5.09 -0.31 8.83
N LEU A 40 4.31 -0.22 7.75
CA LEU A 40 4.14 1.00 6.94
C LEU A 40 2.96 1.87 7.43
N ALA A 41 2.28 1.46 8.50
CA ALA A 41 1.29 2.28 9.20
C ALA A 41 2.00 2.99 10.36
N GLU A 42 2.01 4.32 10.32
CA GLU A 42 2.06 5.14 11.54
C GLU A 42 0.66 5.15 12.18
#